data_AF-A0A098GJ59-F1
#
_entry.id   AF-A0A098GJ59-F1
#
_cell.length_a   1.000
_cell.length_b   1.000
_cell.length_c   1.000
_cell.angle_alpha   90.00
_cell.angle_beta   90.00
_cell.angle_gamma   90.00
#
_symmetry.space_group_name_H-M   'P 1'
#
loop_
_entity.id
_entity.type
_entity.pdbx_description
1 polymer ?
#
loop_
_entity_poly.entity_id
_entity_poly.type
_entity_poly.pdbx_seq_one_letter_code
_entity_poly.pdbx_strand_id
1 'polypeptide(L)'
;MPAPFVSLGRFKIAPFQDPGLKPYGAFANTTPSGIYPIKQTVTIDGKARTFNWLSSEHAYHAQKILHLKSKLNDKDPAQRTLTRMLDEIERTHAGTRNEYKPRGDYDTLVNKYLDQLKKDGLKVTDKTSFDALCEADFHKTLNPTGKKKGVDFMRTVINLKLQQYPELRETAMQCAREGILPVEISSKDVNWATGPKGDGLNMLGILILEEGNRLLRQNGETPRIPNPAQAFQELQHNHSASLAHSVQAKNLRFDAGNRVPPRTGPFSFKGSDYFVAPILSPGEIENSLKKGTIPLVSNKETVFDGCLRLGINSNQVSTLLATYSVKSAMANLDTKIDVQMVHNTRANEKGHDPQAMRIKFSSQKEAQDFCDRLYKEYGIHSHTFGPGKMKTPQNGSVFLTKNDLDKLAQCSQLSKQPGVGKFAFETLAKSFAENKQPAPAQDKSVSHSSGMRSNR
;
A
#
# COMPACT_ATOMS: atom_id res chain seq x y z
N MET A 1 6.06 -2.48 11.56
CA MET A 1 4.69 -1.91 11.70
C MET A 1 4.26 -1.39 10.33
N PRO A 2 2.97 -1.50 9.94
CA PRO A 2 2.49 -0.96 8.67
C PRO A 2 2.80 0.54 8.55
N ALA A 3 2.85 1.09 7.35
CA ALA A 3 3.09 2.52 7.17
C ALA A 3 1.75 3.28 7.11
N PRO A 4 1.63 4.49 7.73
CA PRO A 4 0.39 5.26 7.70
C PRO A 4 -0.01 5.60 6.26
N PHE A 5 -1.29 5.64 5.92
CA PHE A 5 -1.72 6.03 4.56
C PHE A 5 -3.04 6.78 4.59
N VAL A 6 -3.37 7.46 3.50
CA VAL A 6 -4.72 7.99 3.23
C VAL A 6 -5.42 7.05 2.27
N SER A 7 -6.65 6.67 2.59
CA SER A 7 -7.46 5.83 1.70
C SER A 7 -8.27 6.71 0.75
N LEU A 8 -8.14 6.49 -0.55
CA LEU A 8 -8.95 7.12 -1.59
C LEU A 8 -9.59 6.01 -2.43
N GLY A 9 -10.84 5.66 -2.08
CA GLY A 9 -11.48 4.47 -2.63
C GLY A 9 -10.65 3.22 -2.33
N ARG A 10 -10.28 2.48 -3.39
CA ARG A 10 -9.43 1.28 -3.30
C ARG A 10 -7.94 1.57 -3.19
N PHE A 11 -7.52 2.83 -3.34
CA PHE A 11 -6.12 3.21 -3.35
C PHE A 11 -5.66 3.64 -1.96
N LYS A 12 -4.43 3.26 -1.63
CA LYS A 12 -3.70 3.80 -0.48
C LYS A 12 -2.67 4.78 -1.01
N ILE A 13 -2.65 5.98 -0.45
CA ILE A 13 -1.65 6.99 -0.81
C ILE A 13 -0.83 7.42 0.41
N ALA A 14 0.40 7.80 0.16
CA ALA A 14 1.31 8.39 1.13
C ALA A 14 1.63 9.82 0.69
N PRO A 15 0.86 10.84 1.16
CA PRO A 15 1.17 12.24 0.87
C PRO A 15 2.49 12.64 1.52
N PHE A 16 3.37 13.31 0.78
CA PHE A 16 4.62 13.88 1.27
C PHE A 16 4.91 15.25 0.65
N GLN A 17 5.69 16.07 1.36
CA GLN A 17 6.11 17.42 0.95
C GLN A 17 7.28 17.91 1.80
N ASP A 18 7.15 17.80 3.14
CA ASP A 18 8.15 18.28 4.10
C ASP A 18 9.14 17.15 4.46
N PRO A 19 10.45 17.31 4.18
CA PRO A 19 11.50 16.34 4.52
C PRO A 19 11.55 15.90 5.99
N GLY A 20 11.12 16.75 6.92
CA GLY A 20 11.10 16.47 8.35
C GLY A 20 9.96 15.55 8.79
N LEU A 21 8.91 15.41 7.99
CA LEU A 21 7.72 14.63 8.35
C LEU A 21 7.90 13.15 8.04
N LYS A 22 8.16 12.35 9.07
CA LYS A 22 8.26 10.89 8.92
C LYS A 22 6.89 10.26 8.53
N PRO A 23 6.87 9.04 7.97
CA PRO A 23 8.01 8.35 7.37
C PRO A 23 8.32 8.83 5.94
N TYR A 24 7.38 9.50 5.26
CA TYR A 24 7.46 9.73 3.81
C TYR A 24 8.10 11.06 3.40
N GLY A 25 8.20 12.02 4.31
CA GLY A 25 8.72 13.35 4.04
C GLY A 25 10.09 13.33 3.37
N ALA A 26 10.96 12.43 3.81
CA ALA A 26 12.30 12.26 3.26
C ALA A 26 12.34 11.82 1.78
N PHE A 27 11.21 11.42 1.19
CA PHE A 27 11.08 11.23 -0.26
C PHE A 27 11.11 12.53 -1.05
N ALA A 28 10.74 13.65 -0.44
CA ALA A 28 10.83 14.97 -1.07
C ALA A 28 12.24 15.19 -1.63
N ASN A 29 12.30 15.75 -2.84
CA ASN A 29 13.54 16.12 -3.52
C ASN A 29 14.07 17.48 -3.02
N THR A 30 13.17 18.38 -2.60
CA THR A 30 13.49 19.69 -2.01
C THR A 30 13.90 19.54 -0.54
N THR A 31 15.04 18.91 -0.28
CA THR A 31 15.61 18.84 1.07
C THR A 31 16.60 19.97 1.35
N PRO A 32 16.68 20.45 2.61
CA PRO A 32 17.77 21.33 3.06
C PRO A 32 19.15 20.75 2.73
N SER A 33 20.12 21.60 2.39
CA SER A 33 21.47 21.13 2.07
C SER A 33 22.08 20.31 3.22
N GLY A 34 22.65 19.15 2.87
CA GLY A 34 23.23 18.20 3.82
C GLY A 34 22.21 17.22 4.42
N ILE A 35 20.91 17.34 4.11
CA ILE A 35 19.90 16.34 4.48
C ILE A 35 19.76 15.35 3.32
N TYR A 36 20.28 14.13 3.54
CA TYR A 36 20.42 13.06 2.54
C TYR A 36 21.29 13.43 1.32
N PRO A 37 22.55 13.84 1.50
CA PRO A 37 23.46 14.11 0.38
C PRO A 37 23.66 12.88 -0.51
N ILE A 38 23.87 13.10 -1.81
CA ILE A 38 24.01 12.03 -2.80
C ILE A 38 25.43 12.06 -3.34
N LYS A 39 26.20 11.02 -3.04
CA LYS A 39 27.50 10.80 -3.67
C LYS A 39 27.29 10.16 -5.05
N GLN A 40 27.98 10.69 -6.05
CA GLN A 40 27.96 10.14 -7.42
C GLN A 40 29.36 10.19 -8.01
N THR A 41 29.86 9.05 -8.47
CA THR A 41 31.11 8.97 -9.24
C THR A 41 30.78 8.93 -10.72
N VAL A 42 31.37 9.83 -11.49
CA VAL A 42 31.21 9.94 -12.94
C VAL A 42 32.56 10.09 -13.61
N THR A 43 32.67 9.68 -14.87
CA THR A 43 33.87 9.94 -15.67
C THR A 43 33.74 11.32 -16.33
N ILE A 44 34.64 12.25 -15.99
CA ILE A 44 34.74 13.58 -16.60
C ILE A 44 36.17 13.74 -17.11
N ASP A 45 36.30 14.14 -18.37
CA ASP A 45 37.61 14.39 -19.02
C ASP A 45 38.55 13.18 -18.91
N GLY A 46 37.99 11.97 -19.09
CA GLY A 46 38.70 10.69 -19.00
C GLY A 46 39.09 10.24 -17.59
N LYS A 47 38.69 10.97 -16.53
CA LYS A 47 39.01 10.64 -15.14
C LYS A 47 37.76 10.41 -14.31
N ALA A 48 37.81 9.40 -13.43
CA ALA A 48 36.77 9.21 -12.43
C ALA A 48 36.80 10.38 -11.44
N ARG A 49 35.65 11.03 -11.26
CA ARG A 49 35.45 12.11 -10.30
C ARG A 49 34.21 11.83 -9.46
N THR A 50 34.35 11.95 -8.16
CA THR A 50 33.24 11.82 -7.22
C THR A 50 32.73 13.20 -6.81
N PHE A 51 31.44 13.43 -7.01
CA PHE A 51 30.72 14.58 -6.49
C PHE A 51 29.91 14.20 -5.25
N ASN A 52 29.74 15.15 -4.34
CA ASN A 52 28.86 15.04 -3.19
C ASN A 52 27.72 16.08 -3.29
N TRP A 53 26.64 15.70 -3.96
CA TRP A 53 25.48 16.57 -4.14
C TRP A 53 24.74 16.77 -2.82
N LEU A 54 24.57 18.00 -2.38
CA LEU A 54 24.06 18.28 -1.03
C LEU A 54 22.57 17.97 -0.84
N SER A 55 21.82 17.76 -1.92
CA SER A 55 20.43 17.30 -1.92
C SER A 55 20.05 16.63 -3.26
N SER A 56 18.85 16.06 -3.34
CA SER A 56 18.31 15.50 -4.59
C SER A 56 18.13 16.56 -5.69
N GLU A 57 17.77 17.79 -5.34
CA GLU A 57 17.70 18.90 -6.31
C GLU A 57 19.05 19.20 -6.96
N HIS A 58 20.13 19.26 -6.17
CA HIS A 58 21.49 19.44 -6.70
C HIS A 58 21.82 18.31 -7.70
N ALA A 59 21.60 17.06 -7.27
CA ALA A 59 21.92 15.88 -8.08
C ALA A 59 21.09 15.85 -9.38
N TYR A 60 19.81 16.23 -9.32
CA TYR A 60 18.90 16.28 -10.46
C TYR A 60 19.35 17.31 -11.51
N HIS A 61 19.65 18.54 -11.06
CA HIS A 61 20.13 19.58 -11.94
C HIS A 61 21.53 19.29 -12.50
N ALA A 62 22.40 18.63 -11.72
CA ALA A 62 23.69 18.14 -12.20
C ALA A 62 23.55 17.09 -13.31
N GLN A 63 22.55 16.19 -13.24
CA GLN A 63 22.33 15.20 -14.31
C GLN A 63 22.04 15.85 -15.67
N LYS A 64 21.37 17.01 -15.71
CA LYS A 64 21.13 17.75 -16.95
C LYS A 64 22.45 18.12 -17.64
N ILE A 65 23.36 18.68 -16.85
CA ILE A 65 24.67 19.12 -17.33
C ILE A 65 25.55 17.92 -17.69
N LEU A 66 25.55 16.85 -16.89
CA LEU A 66 26.25 15.60 -17.19
C LEU A 66 25.77 14.97 -18.51
N HIS A 67 24.45 14.96 -18.74
CA HIS A 67 23.88 14.48 -20.01
C HIS A 67 24.34 15.33 -21.19
N LEU A 68 24.28 16.65 -21.06
CA LEU A 68 24.79 17.54 -22.12
C LEU A 68 26.27 17.29 -22.40
N LYS A 69 27.12 17.18 -21.37
CA LYS A 69 28.55 16.83 -21.53
C LYS A 69 28.74 15.52 -22.29
N SER A 70 27.93 14.49 -21.99
CA SER A 70 28.02 13.19 -22.66
C SER A 70 27.66 13.21 -24.16
N LYS A 71 26.95 14.26 -24.61
CA LYS A 71 26.60 14.46 -26.02
C LYS A 71 27.63 15.25 -26.81
N LEU A 72 28.57 15.91 -26.13
CA LEU A 72 29.60 16.72 -26.75
C LEU A 72 30.87 15.89 -26.94
N ASN A 73 31.71 16.31 -27.89
CA ASN A 73 33.05 15.73 -28.03
C ASN A 73 33.89 16.05 -26.78
N ASP A 74 34.82 15.18 -26.39
CA ASP A 74 35.73 15.40 -25.26
C ASP A 74 36.60 16.66 -25.40
N LYS A 75 36.84 17.11 -26.65
CA LYS A 75 37.60 18.32 -26.98
C LYS A 75 36.72 19.56 -27.18
N ASP A 76 35.40 19.44 -27.03
CA ASP A 76 34.48 20.57 -27.19
C ASP A 76 34.78 21.64 -26.11
N PRO A 77 34.95 22.93 -26.48
CA PRO A 77 35.26 23.99 -25.52
C PRO A 77 34.26 24.09 -24.37
N ALA A 78 32.99 23.76 -24.61
CA ALA A 78 31.93 23.84 -23.62
C ALA A 78 32.11 22.80 -22.49
N GLN A 79 32.89 21.73 -22.70
CA GLN A 79 33.17 20.74 -21.66
C GLN A 79 33.70 21.39 -20.38
N ARG A 80 34.62 22.36 -20.50
CA ARG A 80 35.22 23.07 -19.36
C ARG A 80 34.21 23.96 -18.65
N THR A 81 33.35 24.64 -19.39
CA THR A 81 32.32 25.52 -18.82
C THR A 81 31.24 24.70 -18.10
N LEU A 82 30.81 23.58 -18.69
CA LEU A 82 29.88 22.65 -18.04
C LEU A 82 30.48 22.01 -16.79
N THR A 83 31.77 21.66 -16.78
CA THR A 83 32.45 21.17 -15.56
C THR A 83 32.45 22.23 -14.45
N ARG A 84 32.72 23.51 -14.79
CA ARG A 84 32.64 24.61 -13.81
C ARG A 84 31.24 24.77 -13.23
N MET A 85 30.20 24.62 -14.06
CA MET A 85 28.81 24.65 -13.57
C MET A 85 28.53 23.50 -12.59
N LEU A 86 29.03 22.28 -12.85
CA LEU A 86 28.89 21.15 -11.91
C LEU A 86 29.56 21.44 -10.56
N ASP A 87 30.75 22.03 -10.58
CA ASP A 87 31.49 22.42 -9.37
C ASP A 87 30.72 23.49 -8.56
N GLU A 88 30.07 24.42 -9.26
CA GLU A 88 29.26 25.46 -8.62
C GLU A 88 27.96 24.89 -8.03
N ILE A 89 27.30 23.95 -8.72
CA ILE A 89 26.17 23.20 -8.14
C ILE A 89 26.62 22.49 -6.85
N GLU A 90 27.71 21.74 -6.88
CA GLU A 90 28.20 20.98 -5.71
C GLU A 90 28.41 21.86 -4.47
N ARG A 91 28.88 23.10 -4.65
CA ARG A 91 29.22 24.02 -3.56
C ARG A 91 28.07 24.94 -3.13
N THR A 92 27.01 25.05 -3.92
CA THR A 92 25.90 25.95 -3.61
C THR A 92 25.24 25.53 -2.30
N HIS A 93 25.04 26.49 -1.38
CA HIS A 93 24.48 26.26 -0.04
C HIS A 93 25.26 25.26 0.85
N ALA A 94 26.54 25.02 0.56
CA ALA A 94 27.40 24.22 1.43
C ALA A 94 27.46 24.83 2.84
N GLY A 95 27.09 24.04 3.86
CA GLY A 95 27.10 24.45 5.26
C GLY A 95 25.99 25.41 5.70
N THR A 96 25.06 25.81 4.82
CA THR A 96 24.03 26.82 5.16
C THR A 96 22.69 26.21 5.59
N ARG A 97 22.46 24.91 5.32
CA ARG A 97 21.15 24.23 5.46
C ARG A 97 20.03 24.85 4.62
N ASN A 98 20.35 25.69 3.63
CA ASN A 98 19.35 26.20 2.70
C ASN A 98 19.00 25.13 1.66
N GLU A 99 17.75 25.10 1.23
CA GLU A 99 17.31 24.29 0.09
C GLU A 99 17.88 24.86 -1.22
N TYR A 100 18.24 23.97 -2.15
CA TYR A 100 18.56 24.36 -3.52
C TYR A 100 17.27 24.58 -4.30
N LYS A 101 17.05 25.83 -4.72
CA LYS A 101 15.84 26.29 -5.38
C LYS A 101 16.07 26.35 -6.89
N PRO A 102 15.28 25.62 -7.71
CA PRO A 102 15.46 25.64 -9.17
C PRO A 102 15.48 27.05 -9.78
N ARG A 103 14.61 27.95 -9.31
CA ARG A 103 14.52 29.34 -9.82
C ARG A 103 15.57 30.29 -9.24
N GLY A 104 15.98 30.06 -7.99
CA GLY A 104 16.93 30.95 -7.30
C GLY A 104 18.38 30.60 -7.59
N ASP A 105 18.67 29.31 -7.73
CA ASP A 105 20.03 28.78 -7.82
C ASP A 105 20.35 28.27 -9.23
N TYR A 106 19.58 27.31 -9.76
CA TYR A 106 19.87 26.71 -11.08
C TYR A 106 19.63 27.68 -12.23
N ASP A 107 18.49 28.36 -12.29
CA ASP A 107 18.20 29.32 -13.36
C ASP A 107 19.23 30.46 -13.36
N THR A 108 19.62 30.95 -12.17
CA THR A 108 20.67 31.95 -11.99
C THR A 108 22.02 31.45 -12.48
N LEU A 109 22.39 30.20 -12.15
CA LEU A 109 23.60 29.56 -12.62
C LEU A 109 23.63 29.45 -14.14
N VAL A 110 22.57 28.92 -14.76
CA VAL A 110 22.50 28.79 -16.22
C VAL A 110 22.65 30.15 -16.87
N ASN A 111 21.89 31.16 -16.42
CA ASN A 111 21.94 32.51 -16.96
C ASN A 111 23.34 33.15 -16.84
N LYS A 112 24.02 32.94 -15.71
CA LYS A 112 25.41 33.39 -15.49
C LYS A 112 26.38 32.85 -16.55
N TYR A 113 26.15 31.63 -17.07
CA TYR A 113 27.06 30.97 -18.02
C TYR A 113 26.58 31.04 -19.49
N LEU A 114 25.41 31.59 -19.81
CA LEU A 114 24.87 31.60 -21.18
C LEU A 114 25.84 32.22 -22.21
N ASP A 115 26.41 33.38 -21.92
CA ASP A 115 27.34 34.05 -22.84
C ASP A 115 28.60 33.24 -23.09
N GLN A 116 29.13 32.58 -22.05
CA GLN A 116 30.30 31.72 -22.19
C GLN A 116 29.96 30.45 -22.98
N LEU A 117 28.83 29.80 -22.68
CA LEU A 117 28.38 28.61 -23.42
C LEU A 117 28.14 28.92 -24.90
N LYS A 118 27.64 30.11 -25.23
CA LYS A 118 27.49 30.60 -26.61
C LYS A 118 28.85 30.82 -27.28
N LYS A 119 29.80 31.45 -26.58
CA LYS A 119 31.20 31.61 -27.07
C LYS A 119 31.89 30.26 -27.28
N ASP A 120 31.56 29.27 -26.44
CA ASP A 120 32.06 27.90 -26.52
C ASP A 120 31.38 27.08 -27.63
N GLY A 121 30.45 27.67 -28.38
CA GLY A 121 29.85 27.07 -29.58
C GLY A 121 28.46 26.45 -29.38
N LEU A 122 27.89 26.48 -28.16
CA LEU A 122 26.55 25.97 -27.93
C LEU A 122 25.48 26.95 -28.44
N LYS A 123 24.46 26.40 -29.09
CA LYS A 123 23.29 27.16 -29.57
C LYS A 123 22.29 27.39 -28.43
N VAL A 124 22.63 28.30 -27.51
CA VAL A 124 21.78 28.70 -26.38
C VAL A 124 21.56 30.20 -26.35
N THR A 125 20.35 30.61 -25.99
CA THR A 125 19.94 32.02 -25.85
C THR A 125 19.38 32.34 -24.48
N ASP A 126 18.79 31.33 -23.83
CA ASP A 126 18.15 31.44 -22.53
C ASP A 126 18.15 30.09 -21.81
N LYS A 127 17.69 30.08 -20.56
CA LYS A 127 17.56 28.87 -19.74
C LYS A 127 16.67 27.80 -20.37
N THR A 128 15.63 28.16 -21.12
CA THR A 128 14.72 27.21 -21.77
C THR A 128 15.43 26.48 -22.90
N SER A 129 16.16 27.21 -23.74
CA SER A 129 17.00 26.64 -24.80
C SER A 129 18.10 25.73 -24.25
N PHE A 130 18.68 26.07 -23.09
CA PHE A 130 19.65 25.22 -22.39
C PHE A 130 19.01 23.92 -21.90
N ASP A 131 17.86 23.99 -21.24
CA ASP A 131 17.12 22.79 -20.80
C ASP A 131 16.69 21.91 -22.00
N ALA A 132 16.36 22.50 -23.16
CA ALA A 132 16.04 21.77 -24.38
C ALA A 132 17.26 21.04 -24.97
N LEU A 133 18.46 21.64 -24.93
CA LEU A 133 19.71 20.95 -25.30
C LEU A 133 20.00 19.76 -24.37
N CYS A 134 19.69 19.92 -23.08
CA CYS A 134 19.75 18.87 -22.06
C CYS A 134 18.59 17.86 -22.18
N GLU A 135 17.64 18.06 -23.11
CA GLU A 135 16.48 17.19 -23.34
C GLU A 135 15.54 17.08 -22.13
N ALA A 136 15.52 18.12 -21.29
CA ALA A 136 14.77 18.20 -20.04
C ALA A 136 13.78 19.39 -20.03
N ASP A 137 13.21 19.71 -21.19
CA ASP A 137 12.29 20.82 -21.43
C ASP A 137 10.80 20.44 -21.34
N PHE A 138 10.48 19.16 -21.09
CA PHE A 138 9.09 18.74 -20.90
C PHE A 138 8.41 19.45 -19.73
N HIS A 139 7.23 19.99 -20.01
CA HIS A 139 6.32 20.50 -18.99
C HIS A 139 4.89 20.20 -19.35
N LYS A 140 4.10 19.62 -18.43
CA LYS A 140 2.74 19.15 -18.69
C LYS A 140 1.88 20.18 -19.46
N THR A 141 1.88 21.43 -19.00
CA THR A 141 1.06 22.51 -19.58
C THR A 141 1.85 23.41 -20.54
N LEU A 142 3.07 23.80 -20.19
CA LEU A 142 3.86 24.79 -20.95
C LEU A 142 4.60 24.20 -22.16
N ASN A 143 4.96 22.92 -22.14
CA ASN A 143 5.69 22.25 -23.22
C ASN A 143 5.42 20.73 -23.22
N PRO A 144 4.19 20.29 -23.55
CA PRO A 144 3.79 18.89 -23.44
C PRO A 144 4.50 17.94 -24.42
N THR A 145 5.05 18.49 -25.52
CA THR A 145 5.82 17.75 -26.52
C THR A 145 7.33 17.80 -26.28
N GLY A 146 7.78 18.51 -25.24
CA GLY A 146 9.18 18.60 -24.84
C GLY A 146 9.77 17.23 -24.49
N LYS A 147 11.10 17.16 -24.53
CA LYS A 147 11.81 15.90 -24.25
C LYS A 147 11.76 15.58 -22.76
N LYS A 148 11.64 14.29 -22.46
CA LYS A 148 11.39 13.77 -21.09
C LYS A 148 12.64 13.20 -20.42
N LYS A 149 13.85 13.56 -20.85
CA LYS A 149 15.09 13.02 -20.24
C LYS A 149 15.21 13.36 -18.75
N GLY A 150 14.55 14.43 -18.30
CA GLY A 150 14.36 14.74 -16.88
C GLY A 150 13.79 13.59 -16.04
N VAL A 151 12.95 12.71 -16.61
CA VAL A 151 12.45 11.52 -15.90
C VAL A 151 13.58 10.54 -15.57
N ASP A 152 14.47 10.30 -16.53
CA ASP A 152 15.63 9.41 -16.34
C ASP A 152 16.65 10.00 -15.35
N PHE A 153 16.83 11.32 -15.37
CA PHE A 153 17.67 12.03 -14.41
C PHE A 153 17.16 11.82 -12.99
N MET A 154 15.87 12.03 -12.75
CA MET A 154 15.28 11.81 -11.43
C MET A 154 15.30 10.34 -11.02
N ARG A 155 15.07 9.41 -11.96
CA ARG A 155 15.21 7.96 -11.71
C ARG A 155 16.61 7.61 -11.20
N THR A 156 17.66 8.19 -11.82
CA THR A 156 19.05 8.03 -11.39
C THR A 156 19.28 8.57 -9.97
N VAL A 157 18.76 9.77 -9.69
CA VAL A 157 18.87 10.41 -8.37
C VAL A 157 18.19 9.59 -7.28
N ILE A 158 16.97 9.09 -7.53
CA ILE A 158 16.23 8.24 -6.59
C ILE A 158 17.00 6.95 -6.32
N ASN A 159 17.49 6.28 -7.38
CA ASN A 159 18.29 5.06 -7.23
C ASN A 159 19.52 5.29 -6.34
N LEU A 160 20.30 6.34 -6.61
CA LEU A 160 21.47 6.69 -5.80
C LEU A 160 21.10 7.01 -4.35
N LYS A 161 20.01 7.76 -4.12
CA LYS A 161 19.51 8.09 -2.79
C LYS A 161 19.14 6.82 -2.02
N LEU A 162 18.30 5.94 -2.58
CA LEU A 162 17.89 4.71 -1.90
C LEU A 162 19.05 3.71 -1.73
N GLN A 163 20.08 3.75 -2.60
CA GLN A 163 21.31 2.98 -2.40
C GLN A 163 22.13 3.47 -1.20
N GLN A 164 22.13 4.77 -0.92
CA GLN A 164 22.93 5.35 0.16
C GLN A 164 22.19 5.40 1.50
N TYR A 165 20.85 5.33 1.51
CA TYR A 165 20.00 5.47 2.70
C TYR A 165 19.07 4.25 2.90
N PRO A 166 19.50 3.23 3.67
CA PRO A 166 18.74 1.99 3.87
C PRO A 166 17.34 2.18 4.45
N GLU A 167 17.13 3.16 5.31
CA GLU A 167 15.85 3.50 5.90
C GLU A 167 14.84 4.01 4.87
N LEU A 168 15.30 4.80 3.90
CA LEU A 168 14.46 5.28 2.78
C LEU A 168 14.19 4.13 1.81
N ARG A 169 15.19 3.26 1.60
CA ARG A 169 15.05 2.04 0.81
C ARG A 169 13.94 1.16 1.35
N GLU A 170 13.97 0.87 2.66
CA GLU A 170 12.93 0.05 3.29
C GLU A 170 11.57 0.74 3.23
N THR A 171 11.50 2.07 3.42
CA THR A 171 10.24 2.80 3.29
C THR A 171 9.66 2.67 1.87
N ALA A 172 10.48 2.78 0.83
CA ALA A 172 10.04 2.60 -0.56
C ALA A 172 9.60 1.16 -0.86
N MET A 173 10.34 0.17 -0.34
CA MET A 173 9.97 -1.24 -0.43
C MET A 173 8.68 -1.55 0.34
N GLN A 174 8.46 -0.92 1.48
CA GLN A 174 7.24 -1.04 2.26
C GLN A 174 6.03 -0.48 1.50
N CYS A 175 6.17 0.69 0.86
CA CYS A 175 5.14 1.22 -0.04
C CYS A 175 4.79 0.21 -1.16
N ALA A 176 5.80 -0.40 -1.80
CA ALA A 176 5.61 -1.42 -2.83
C ALA A 176 4.91 -2.69 -2.29
N ARG A 177 5.30 -3.14 -1.10
CA ARG A 177 4.78 -4.34 -0.43
C ARG A 177 3.33 -4.15 0.05
N GLU A 178 2.99 -2.96 0.52
CA GLU A 178 1.68 -2.65 1.08
C GLU A 178 0.70 -2.05 0.05
N GLY A 179 1.20 -1.69 -1.13
CA GLY A 179 0.41 -1.10 -2.21
C GLY A 179 0.04 0.35 -1.90
N ILE A 180 1.00 1.13 -1.42
CA ILE A 180 0.84 2.54 -1.07
C ILE A 180 1.53 3.37 -2.16
N LEU A 181 0.77 4.24 -2.83
CA LEU A 181 1.28 5.19 -3.83
C LEU A 181 1.87 6.42 -3.11
N PRO A 182 3.17 6.71 -3.22
CA PRO A 182 3.71 7.98 -2.78
C PRO A 182 3.12 9.12 -3.63
N VAL A 183 2.72 10.21 -3.00
CA VAL A 183 2.10 11.36 -3.66
C VAL A 183 2.77 12.65 -3.17
N GLU A 184 3.54 13.30 -4.04
CA GLU A 184 4.16 14.59 -3.74
C GLU A 184 3.10 15.69 -3.81
N ILE A 185 3.06 16.56 -2.79
CA ILE A 185 2.05 17.59 -2.62
C ILE A 185 2.65 18.97 -2.90
N SER A 186 2.22 19.60 -3.99
CA SER A 186 2.66 20.96 -4.35
C SER A 186 1.52 21.75 -4.99
N SER A 187 1.41 23.03 -4.62
CA SER A 187 0.47 23.96 -5.25
C SER A 187 1.00 24.53 -6.57
N LYS A 188 2.28 24.31 -6.88
CA LYS A 188 2.98 24.93 -8.02
C LYS A 188 3.47 23.92 -9.05
N ASP A 189 3.81 22.71 -8.61
CA ASP A 189 4.38 21.69 -9.49
C ASP A 189 3.29 20.75 -10.02
N VAL A 190 3.16 20.67 -11.34
CA VAL A 190 2.22 19.79 -12.05
C VAL A 190 2.91 18.62 -12.76
N ASN A 191 4.25 18.57 -12.71
CA ASN A 191 5.07 17.52 -13.29
C ASN A 191 5.42 16.48 -12.21
N TRP A 192 6.08 16.91 -11.14
CA TRP A 192 6.59 16.02 -10.10
C TRP A 192 5.57 15.74 -9.00
N ALA A 193 4.56 16.59 -8.85
CA ALA A 193 3.53 16.54 -7.83
C ALA A 193 2.10 16.43 -8.41
N THR A 194 1.09 16.35 -7.55
CA THR A 194 -0.34 16.35 -7.95
C THR A 194 -0.90 17.72 -8.31
N GLY A 195 -0.15 18.79 -8.08
CA GLY A 195 -0.55 20.14 -8.46
C GLY A 195 -1.73 20.72 -7.66
N PRO A 196 -2.12 21.96 -8.00
CA PRO A 196 -3.13 22.70 -7.24
C PRO A 196 -4.52 22.07 -7.33
N LYS A 197 -4.87 21.43 -8.46
CA LYS A 197 -6.19 20.87 -8.74
C LYS A 197 -6.24 19.34 -8.70
N GLY A 198 -5.11 18.68 -8.39
CA GLY A 198 -5.01 17.22 -8.37
C GLY A 198 -4.81 16.58 -9.76
N ASP A 199 -4.61 17.42 -10.77
CA ASP A 199 -4.36 17.03 -12.15
C ASP A 199 -2.87 16.88 -12.47
N GLY A 200 -1.93 17.16 -11.56
CA GLY A 200 -0.50 16.98 -11.78
C GLY A 200 -0.10 15.52 -12.03
N LEU A 201 1.05 15.29 -12.68
CA LEU A 201 1.47 13.94 -13.11
C LEU A 201 2.06 13.09 -11.98
N ASN A 202 2.40 13.67 -10.83
CA ASN A 202 3.03 12.98 -9.68
C ASN A 202 4.21 12.06 -10.10
N MET A 203 5.04 12.52 -11.05
CA MET A 203 6.13 11.69 -11.58
C MET A 203 7.13 11.27 -10.49
N LEU A 204 7.33 12.09 -9.45
CA LEU A 204 8.26 11.77 -8.37
C LEU A 204 7.78 10.55 -7.58
N GLY A 205 6.51 10.57 -7.14
CA GLY A 205 5.91 9.47 -6.40
C GLY A 205 5.85 8.16 -7.19
N ILE A 206 5.57 8.24 -8.49
CA ILE A 206 5.61 7.11 -9.42
C ILE A 206 7.01 6.49 -9.47
N LEU A 207 8.06 7.30 -9.69
CA LEU A 207 9.43 6.80 -9.78
C LEU A 207 9.94 6.19 -8.48
N ILE A 208 9.56 6.74 -7.32
CA ILE A 208 9.88 6.16 -6.01
C ILE A 208 9.27 4.77 -5.89
N LEU A 209 8.00 4.59 -6.27
CA LEU A 209 7.34 3.29 -6.19
C LEU A 209 7.88 2.29 -7.23
N GLU A 210 8.23 2.75 -8.43
CA GLU A 210 8.91 1.90 -9.43
C GLU A 210 10.24 1.36 -8.90
N GLU A 211 11.03 2.20 -8.24
CA GLU A 211 12.29 1.79 -7.64
C GLU A 211 12.06 0.87 -6.43
N GLY A 212 11.07 1.16 -5.59
CA GLY A 212 10.62 0.25 -4.52
C GLY A 212 10.20 -1.13 -5.05
N ASN A 213 9.45 -1.17 -6.16
CA ASN A 213 9.08 -2.41 -6.84
C ASN A 213 10.29 -3.17 -7.37
N ARG A 214 11.28 -2.47 -7.94
CA ARG A 214 12.52 -3.09 -8.43
C ARG A 214 13.29 -3.76 -7.29
N LEU A 215 13.48 -3.04 -6.18
CA LEU A 215 14.16 -3.54 -4.97
C LEU A 215 13.40 -4.71 -4.33
N LEU A 216 12.07 -4.62 -4.24
CA LEU A 216 11.23 -5.68 -3.68
C LEU A 216 11.35 -6.99 -4.49
N ARG A 217 11.38 -6.89 -5.83
CA ARG A 217 11.62 -8.05 -6.71
C ARG A 217 13.01 -8.65 -6.55
N GLN A 218 14.04 -7.83 -6.32
CA GLN A 218 15.40 -8.33 -6.02
C GLN A 218 15.45 -9.16 -4.74
N ASN A 219 14.51 -8.93 -3.81
CA ASN A 219 14.34 -9.73 -2.59
C ASN A 219 13.39 -10.93 -2.77
N GLY A 220 12.95 -11.24 -3.99
CA GLY A 220 12.03 -12.35 -4.28
C GLY A 220 10.58 -12.08 -3.87
N GLU A 221 10.23 -10.84 -3.52
CA GLU A 221 8.87 -10.44 -3.18
C GLU A 221 8.13 -9.85 -4.40
N THR A 222 6.80 -9.93 -4.40
CA THR A 222 5.95 -9.38 -5.48
C THR A 222 5.31 -8.06 -5.05
N PRO A 223 5.44 -6.97 -5.84
CA PRO A 223 4.80 -5.70 -5.51
C PRO A 223 3.28 -5.76 -5.68
N ARG A 224 2.54 -5.07 -4.80
CA ARG A 224 1.07 -4.99 -4.88
C ARG A 224 0.58 -4.06 -6.00
N ILE A 225 1.39 -3.08 -6.38
CA ILE A 225 1.13 -2.18 -7.50
C ILE A 225 2.24 -2.39 -8.54
N PRO A 226 2.10 -3.36 -9.46
CA PRO A 226 3.16 -3.69 -10.40
C PRO A 226 3.45 -2.58 -11.42
N ASN A 227 2.44 -1.76 -11.74
CA ASN A 227 2.52 -0.62 -12.66
C ASN A 227 2.07 0.69 -11.96
N PRO A 228 2.99 1.43 -11.30
CA PRO A 228 2.68 2.65 -10.58
C PRO A 228 2.05 3.76 -11.44
N ALA A 229 2.52 3.93 -12.67
CA ALA A 229 2.00 4.95 -13.58
C ALA A 229 0.53 4.71 -13.93
N GLN A 230 0.17 3.48 -14.29
CA GLN A 230 -1.22 3.11 -14.59
C GLN A 230 -2.11 3.24 -13.35
N ALA A 231 -1.64 2.79 -12.18
CA ALA A 231 -2.40 2.90 -10.93
C ALA A 231 -2.64 4.36 -10.55
N PHE A 232 -1.65 5.24 -10.74
CA PHE A 232 -1.82 6.67 -10.49
C PHE A 232 -2.78 7.32 -11.50
N GLN A 233 -2.72 6.95 -12.78
CA GLN A 233 -3.65 7.46 -13.80
C GLN A 233 -5.10 7.11 -13.45
N GLU A 234 -5.37 5.89 -12.99
CA GLU A 234 -6.70 5.46 -12.57
C GLU A 234 -7.15 6.17 -11.28
N LEU A 235 -6.25 6.30 -10.30
CA LEU A 235 -6.50 7.08 -9.08
C LEU A 235 -6.87 8.53 -9.43
N GLN A 236 -6.11 9.18 -10.31
CA GLN A 236 -6.37 10.54 -10.76
C GLN A 236 -7.70 10.65 -11.50
N HIS A 237 -8.02 9.72 -12.40
CA HIS A 237 -9.30 9.71 -13.12
C HIS A 237 -10.50 9.68 -12.15
N ASN A 238 -10.43 8.85 -11.11
CA ASN A 238 -11.53 8.64 -10.17
C ASN A 238 -11.55 9.66 -9.01
N HIS A 239 -10.41 10.26 -8.68
CA HIS A 239 -10.24 11.03 -7.43
C HIS A 239 -9.44 12.34 -7.60
N SER A 240 -9.33 12.91 -8.81
CA SER A 240 -8.56 14.14 -9.08
C SER A 240 -8.81 15.26 -8.05
N ALA A 241 -10.07 15.62 -7.77
CA ALA A 241 -10.40 16.65 -6.79
C ALA A 241 -9.88 16.32 -5.37
N SER A 242 -9.84 15.04 -5.00
CA SER A 242 -9.26 14.61 -3.72
C SER A 242 -7.75 14.68 -3.70
N LEU A 243 -7.06 14.64 -4.84
CA LEU A 243 -5.60 14.76 -4.96
C LEU A 243 -5.11 16.22 -4.95
N ALA A 244 -6.01 17.20 -5.04
CA ALA A 244 -5.68 18.61 -5.03
C ALA A 244 -4.85 19.01 -3.79
N HIS A 245 -3.89 19.91 -3.98
CA HIS A 245 -3.03 20.40 -2.91
C HIS A 245 -3.83 20.87 -1.67
N SER A 246 -4.92 21.63 -1.86
CA SER A 246 -5.76 22.13 -0.76
C SER A 246 -6.40 21.03 0.08
N VAL A 247 -6.57 19.83 -0.48
CA VAL A 247 -7.10 18.65 0.21
C VAL A 247 -5.95 17.88 0.87
N GLN A 248 -4.93 17.50 0.10
CA GLN A 248 -3.88 16.61 0.58
C GLN A 248 -2.87 17.28 1.52
N ALA A 249 -2.68 18.60 1.46
CA ALA A 249 -1.85 19.31 2.42
C ALA A 249 -2.35 19.12 3.87
N LYS A 250 -3.68 18.97 4.06
CA LYS A 250 -4.27 18.67 5.37
C LYS A 250 -3.88 17.28 5.87
N ASN A 251 -3.54 16.36 4.97
CA ASN A 251 -3.16 14.99 5.27
C ASN A 251 -1.64 14.79 5.42
N LEU A 252 -0.85 15.87 5.47
CA LEU A 252 0.60 15.78 5.71
C LEU A 252 0.92 15.53 7.20
N ARG A 253 0.06 15.99 8.12
CA ARG A 253 0.24 15.80 9.57
C ARG A 253 -0.35 14.47 10.05
N PHE A 254 0.26 13.89 11.09
CA PHE A 254 -0.14 12.59 11.64
C PHE A 254 -1.50 12.58 12.34
N ASP A 255 -1.97 13.74 12.79
CA ASP A 255 -3.27 13.97 13.45
C ASP A 255 -4.41 14.24 12.46
N ALA A 256 -4.12 14.26 11.16
CA ALA A 256 -5.13 14.51 10.14
C ALA A 256 -6.18 13.38 10.12
N GLY A 257 -7.46 13.73 10.30
CA GLY A 257 -8.58 12.78 10.43
C GLY A 257 -8.80 11.81 9.26
N ASN A 258 -8.12 12.00 8.12
CA ASN A 258 -8.20 11.12 6.95
C ASN A 258 -7.02 10.13 6.83
N ARG A 259 -6.00 10.21 7.70
CA ARG A 259 -4.95 9.19 7.75
C ARG A 259 -5.48 7.97 8.48
N VAL A 260 -5.36 6.81 7.85
CA VAL A 260 -5.49 5.52 8.51
C VAL A 260 -4.18 5.30 9.25
N PRO A 261 -4.13 5.44 10.59
CA PRO A 261 -2.92 5.12 11.33
C PRO A 261 -2.58 3.65 11.09
N PRO A 262 -1.29 3.26 11.13
CA PRO A 262 -0.94 1.86 11.13
C PRO A 262 -1.58 1.22 12.35
N ARG A 263 -2.66 0.47 12.12
CA ARG A 263 -3.47 -0.06 13.20
C ARG A 263 -2.72 -1.17 13.90
N THR A 264 -2.12 -0.84 15.03
CA THR A 264 -1.76 -1.77 16.09
C THR A 264 -3.00 -1.97 16.96
N GLY A 265 -3.81 -2.97 16.63
CA GLY A 265 -4.97 -3.38 17.42
C GLY A 265 -6.18 -3.81 16.59
N PRO A 266 -7.15 -4.48 17.24
CA PRO A 266 -8.38 -4.99 16.62
C PRO A 266 -9.19 -3.87 15.97
N PHE A 267 -9.72 -4.10 14.76
CA PHE A 267 -10.64 -3.16 14.12
C PHE A 267 -12.04 -3.29 14.74
N SER A 268 -12.52 -2.25 15.42
CA SER A 268 -13.91 -2.18 15.89
C SER A 268 -14.78 -1.32 14.97
N PHE A 269 -15.96 -1.83 14.62
CA PHE A 269 -16.96 -1.08 13.85
C PHE A 269 -17.58 0.02 14.70
N LYS A 270 -17.80 1.20 14.11
CA LYS A 270 -18.53 2.28 14.78
C LYS A 270 -20.03 2.07 14.62
N GLY A 271 -20.80 2.20 15.69
CA GLY A 271 -22.26 2.25 15.60
C GLY A 271 -22.73 3.42 14.72
N SER A 272 -23.82 3.25 13.98
CA SER A 272 -24.47 4.33 13.24
C SER A 272 -25.05 5.40 14.18
N ASP A 273 -25.15 6.63 13.70
CA ASP A 273 -25.74 7.76 14.44
C ASP A 273 -27.28 7.72 14.53
N TYR A 274 -27.89 6.73 13.89
CA TYR A 274 -29.33 6.50 13.87
C TYR A 274 -29.66 5.03 14.11
N PHE A 275 -30.86 4.77 14.62
CA PHE A 275 -31.37 3.43 14.82
C PHE A 275 -32.14 2.93 13.59
N VAL A 276 -32.06 1.63 13.34
CA VAL A 276 -32.75 0.94 12.24
C VAL A 276 -33.57 -0.22 12.80
N ALA A 277 -34.63 -0.60 12.09
CA ALA A 277 -35.32 -1.85 12.37
C ALA A 277 -34.42 -3.05 11.95
N PRO A 278 -34.53 -4.21 12.64
CA PRO A 278 -33.74 -5.42 12.33
C PRO A 278 -34.23 -6.17 11.08
N ILE A 279 -34.64 -5.43 10.05
CA ILE A 279 -35.21 -5.94 8.80
C ILE A 279 -34.36 -5.56 7.58
N LEU A 280 -33.16 -5.00 7.80
CA LEU A 280 -32.27 -4.62 6.71
C LEU A 280 -31.91 -5.81 5.84
N SER A 281 -31.83 -5.57 4.53
CA SER A 281 -31.33 -6.56 3.59
C SER A 281 -29.83 -6.83 3.83
N PRO A 282 -29.33 -8.02 3.48
CA PRO A 282 -27.89 -8.31 3.57
C PRO A 282 -27.01 -7.29 2.82
N GLY A 283 -27.49 -6.76 1.68
CA GLY A 283 -26.77 -5.75 0.92
C GLY A 283 -26.63 -4.41 1.64
N GLU A 284 -27.65 -3.95 2.36
CA GLU A 284 -27.60 -2.73 3.17
C GLU A 284 -26.66 -2.86 4.37
N ILE A 285 -26.68 -4.04 5.01
CA ILE A 285 -25.76 -4.39 6.09
C ILE A 285 -24.32 -4.37 5.55
N GLU A 286 -24.05 -5.06 4.44
CA GLU A 286 -22.71 -5.13 3.84
C GLU A 286 -22.19 -3.74 3.42
N ASN A 287 -23.04 -2.90 2.84
CA ASN A 287 -22.67 -1.54 2.44
C ASN A 287 -22.25 -0.67 3.63
N SER A 288 -22.88 -0.86 4.79
CA SER A 288 -22.48 -0.16 6.03
C SER A 288 -21.13 -0.68 6.52
N LEU A 289 -20.95 -2.00 6.53
CA LEU A 289 -19.72 -2.64 6.98
C LEU A 289 -18.52 -2.26 6.10
N LYS A 290 -18.70 -2.10 4.78
CA LYS A 290 -17.66 -1.59 3.87
C LYS A 290 -17.18 -0.18 4.23
N LYS A 291 -18.04 0.63 4.88
CA LYS A 291 -17.72 1.98 5.38
C LYS A 291 -17.15 1.95 6.81
N GLY A 292 -17.01 0.77 7.41
CA GLY A 292 -16.54 0.61 8.79
C GLY A 292 -17.56 1.00 9.85
N THR A 293 -18.85 1.07 9.48
CA THR A 293 -19.95 1.33 10.40
C THR A 293 -20.85 0.10 10.53
N ILE A 294 -21.55 0.00 11.66
CA ILE A 294 -22.56 -1.02 11.91
C ILE A 294 -23.91 -0.37 12.26
N PRO A 295 -24.99 -0.68 11.53
CA PRO A 295 -26.32 -0.21 11.88
C PRO A 295 -26.72 -0.70 13.27
N LEU A 296 -27.28 0.19 14.08
CA LEU A 296 -27.76 -0.11 15.42
C LEU A 296 -29.28 -0.28 15.43
N VAL A 297 -29.77 -1.30 16.12
CA VAL A 297 -31.21 -1.44 16.45
C VAL A 297 -31.54 -0.64 17.70
N SER A 298 -30.59 -0.61 18.65
CA SER A 298 -30.64 0.24 19.83
C SER A 298 -29.22 0.52 20.34
N ASN A 299 -29.10 1.31 21.41
CA ASN A 299 -27.80 1.51 22.07
C ASN A 299 -27.17 0.20 22.57
N LYS A 300 -27.96 -0.86 22.77
CA LYS A 300 -27.50 -2.16 23.27
C LYS A 300 -27.52 -3.27 22.22
N GLU A 301 -27.92 -2.95 20.99
CA GLU A 301 -28.21 -3.97 19.98
C GLU A 301 -27.78 -3.49 18.59
N THR A 302 -26.98 -4.29 17.90
CA THR A 302 -26.63 -4.11 16.49
C THR A 302 -27.66 -4.77 15.57
N VAL A 303 -27.60 -4.46 14.28
CA VAL A 303 -28.44 -5.17 13.29
C VAL A 303 -28.20 -6.68 13.27
N PHE A 304 -26.96 -7.14 13.56
CA PHE A 304 -26.68 -8.57 13.66
C PHE A 304 -27.39 -9.22 14.83
N ASP A 305 -27.37 -8.57 16.00
CA ASP A 305 -28.06 -9.05 17.20
C ASP A 305 -29.56 -9.23 16.92
N GLY A 306 -30.18 -8.24 16.26
CA GLY A 306 -31.61 -8.25 15.96
C GLY A 306 -32.01 -9.24 14.86
N CYS A 307 -31.32 -9.22 13.71
CA CYS A 307 -31.65 -10.10 12.58
C CYS A 307 -31.49 -11.58 12.96
N LEU A 308 -30.41 -11.93 13.66
CA LEU A 308 -30.15 -13.32 14.05
C LEU A 308 -31.15 -13.80 15.11
N ARG A 309 -31.47 -12.97 16.11
CA ARG A 309 -32.49 -13.31 17.12
C ARG A 309 -33.87 -13.54 16.52
N LEU A 310 -34.24 -12.75 15.51
CA LEU A 310 -35.54 -12.84 14.84
C LEU A 310 -35.57 -13.85 13.67
N GLY A 311 -34.44 -14.49 13.37
CA GLY A 311 -34.33 -15.45 12.24
C GLY A 311 -34.42 -14.81 10.86
N ILE A 312 -34.22 -13.49 10.74
CA ILE A 312 -34.34 -12.74 9.49
C ILE A 312 -33.06 -12.90 8.67
N ASN A 313 -33.18 -13.46 7.46
CA ASN A 313 -32.04 -13.69 6.55
C ASN A 313 -30.85 -14.40 7.23
N SER A 314 -31.15 -15.32 8.16
CA SER A 314 -30.20 -15.83 9.15
C SER A 314 -28.92 -16.40 8.53
N ASN A 315 -29.01 -17.10 7.41
CA ASN A 315 -27.84 -17.63 6.69
C ASN A 315 -26.94 -16.52 6.12
N GLN A 316 -27.51 -15.59 5.35
CA GLN A 316 -26.75 -14.50 4.74
C GLN A 316 -26.14 -13.57 5.80
N VAL A 317 -26.91 -13.26 6.84
CA VAL A 317 -26.46 -12.44 7.97
C VAL A 317 -25.36 -13.15 8.75
N SER A 318 -25.46 -14.46 8.96
CA SER A 318 -24.39 -15.26 9.60
C SER A 318 -23.11 -15.26 8.77
N THR A 319 -23.21 -15.40 7.44
CA THR A 319 -22.06 -15.32 6.52
C THR A 319 -21.40 -13.95 6.56
N LEU A 320 -22.19 -12.86 6.58
CA LEU A 320 -21.66 -11.50 6.72
C LEU A 320 -20.97 -11.31 8.06
N LEU A 321 -21.57 -11.76 9.17
CA LEU A 321 -20.97 -11.66 10.50
C LEU A 321 -19.63 -12.41 10.55
N ALA A 322 -19.56 -13.64 10.04
CA ALA A 322 -18.32 -14.41 9.99
C ALA A 322 -17.26 -13.74 9.12
N THR A 323 -17.65 -13.29 7.92
CA THR A 323 -16.75 -12.62 6.97
C THR A 323 -16.14 -11.36 7.58
N TYR A 324 -16.98 -10.48 8.13
CA TYR A 324 -16.52 -9.21 8.67
C TYR A 324 -15.84 -9.33 10.03
N SER A 325 -16.12 -10.39 10.81
CA SER A 325 -15.35 -10.72 12.01
C SER A 325 -13.89 -11.06 11.67
N VAL A 326 -13.68 -11.86 10.62
CA VAL A 326 -12.32 -12.18 10.13
C VAL A 326 -11.64 -10.96 9.51
N LYS A 327 -12.35 -10.19 8.68
CA LYS A 327 -11.79 -8.98 8.06
C LYS A 327 -11.39 -7.92 9.10
N SER A 328 -12.20 -7.79 10.15
CA SER A 328 -11.90 -6.98 11.33
C SER A 328 -10.63 -7.48 12.03
N ALA A 329 -10.52 -8.79 12.26
CA ALA A 329 -9.34 -9.40 12.85
C ALA A 329 -8.08 -9.21 12.04
N MET A 330 -8.19 -9.13 10.71
CA MET A 330 -7.09 -8.79 9.82
C MET A 330 -6.78 -7.28 9.76
N ALA A 331 -7.56 -6.46 10.45
CA ALA A 331 -7.54 -5.00 10.36
C ALA A 331 -7.59 -4.47 8.90
N ASN A 332 -8.25 -5.22 8.00
CA ASN A 332 -8.31 -4.94 6.58
C ASN A 332 -9.62 -5.46 5.97
N LEU A 333 -10.55 -4.54 5.70
CA LEU A 333 -11.87 -4.84 5.14
C LEU A 333 -11.84 -5.35 3.70
N ASP A 334 -10.73 -5.12 3.00
CA ASP A 334 -10.51 -5.58 1.62
C ASP A 334 -9.91 -6.99 1.55
N THR A 335 -9.63 -7.62 2.69
CA THR A 335 -9.09 -8.99 2.73
C THR A 335 -10.05 -9.95 2.03
N LYS A 336 -9.57 -10.65 0.99
CA LYS A 336 -10.34 -11.66 0.28
C LYS A 336 -10.29 -12.97 1.05
N ILE A 337 -11.45 -13.39 1.54
CA ILE A 337 -11.63 -14.66 2.25
C ILE A 337 -12.87 -15.37 1.72
N ASP A 338 -12.85 -16.68 1.88
CA ASP A 338 -14.00 -17.55 1.63
C ASP A 338 -14.32 -18.30 2.93
N VAL A 339 -15.58 -18.23 3.36
CA VAL A 339 -16.07 -18.77 4.64
C VAL A 339 -16.97 -19.96 4.32
N GLN A 340 -16.58 -21.14 4.78
CA GLN A 340 -17.32 -22.37 4.51
C GLN A 340 -17.39 -23.26 5.74
N MET A 341 -18.51 -23.95 5.90
CA MET A 341 -18.60 -25.06 6.85
C MET A 341 -18.04 -26.33 6.20
N VAL A 342 -17.29 -27.11 6.97
CA VAL A 342 -16.76 -28.40 6.54
C VAL A 342 -16.99 -29.46 7.61
N HIS A 343 -16.95 -30.74 7.22
CA HIS A 343 -16.90 -31.81 8.20
C HIS A 343 -15.63 -31.71 9.04
N ASN A 344 -15.81 -31.85 10.34
CA ASN A 344 -14.68 -31.99 11.23
C ASN A 344 -14.22 -33.45 11.21
N THR A 345 -12.98 -33.71 10.80
CA THR A 345 -12.39 -35.06 10.79
C THR A 345 -12.31 -35.68 12.19
N ARG A 346 -12.47 -34.87 13.24
CA ARG A 346 -12.48 -35.27 14.65
C ARG A 346 -13.87 -35.17 15.29
N ALA A 347 -14.94 -35.19 14.50
CA ALA A 347 -16.33 -35.05 14.99
C ALA A 347 -16.72 -36.03 16.12
N ASN A 348 -16.06 -37.19 16.21
CA ASN A 348 -16.33 -38.21 17.22
C ASN A 348 -15.41 -38.10 18.46
N GLU A 349 -14.49 -37.13 18.50
CA GLU A 349 -13.63 -36.88 19.66
C GLU A 349 -14.33 -35.95 20.66
N LYS A 350 -14.17 -36.21 21.97
CA LYS A 350 -14.78 -35.40 23.03
C LYS A 350 -14.33 -33.94 22.91
N GLY A 351 -15.29 -33.02 22.81
CA GLY A 351 -15.04 -31.57 22.75
C GLY A 351 -14.92 -31.00 21.33
N HIS A 352 -15.14 -31.80 20.28
CA HIS A 352 -15.13 -31.33 18.89
C HIS A 352 -16.56 -31.23 18.33
N ASP A 353 -16.91 -30.08 17.74
CA ASP A 353 -18.17 -29.93 17.01
C ASP A 353 -18.15 -30.79 15.72
N PRO A 354 -19.31 -31.32 15.24
CA PRO A 354 -19.36 -32.16 14.04
C PRO A 354 -18.93 -31.44 12.76
N GLN A 355 -19.06 -30.12 12.73
CA GLN A 355 -18.60 -29.24 11.66
C GLN A 355 -17.56 -28.24 12.18
N ALA A 356 -16.69 -27.80 11.29
CA ALA A 356 -15.73 -26.72 11.53
C ALA A 356 -15.95 -25.59 10.53
N MET A 357 -15.71 -24.35 10.96
CA MET A 357 -15.72 -23.19 10.05
C MET A 357 -14.34 -23.02 9.43
N ARG A 358 -14.24 -23.27 8.13
CA ARG A 358 -13.03 -23.06 7.34
C ARG A 358 -13.01 -21.64 6.76
N ILE A 359 -11.95 -20.91 7.08
CA ILE A 359 -11.64 -19.60 6.50
C ILE A 359 -10.51 -19.78 5.50
N LYS A 360 -10.77 -19.65 4.21
CA LYS A 360 -9.76 -19.75 3.15
C LYS A 360 -9.28 -18.36 2.76
N PHE A 361 -7.97 -18.15 2.85
CA PHE A 361 -7.27 -16.93 2.42
C PHE A 361 -6.69 -17.10 1.03
N SER A 362 -6.25 -15.98 0.44
CA SER A 362 -5.63 -15.97 -0.90
C SER A 362 -4.23 -16.59 -0.89
N SER A 363 -3.58 -16.68 0.27
CA SER A 363 -2.25 -17.28 0.42
C SER A 363 -2.03 -17.92 1.79
N GLN A 364 -1.03 -18.81 1.87
CA GLN A 364 -0.54 -19.37 3.14
C GLN A 364 -0.04 -18.28 4.09
N LYS A 365 0.58 -17.22 3.55
CA LYS A 365 1.10 -16.09 4.34
C LYS A 365 -0.01 -15.32 5.02
N GLU A 366 -1.09 -14.99 4.31
CA GLU A 366 -2.26 -14.31 4.91
C GLU A 366 -2.92 -15.17 6.00
N ALA A 367 -3.01 -16.49 5.78
CA ALA A 367 -3.51 -17.41 6.78
C ALA A 367 -2.61 -17.47 8.02
N GLN A 368 -1.28 -17.38 7.84
CA GLN A 368 -0.32 -17.29 8.95
C GLN A 368 -0.45 -15.97 9.71
N ASP A 369 -0.54 -14.85 9.00
CA ASP A 369 -0.75 -13.52 9.60
C ASP A 369 -2.04 -13.49 10.44
N PHE A 370 -3.10 -14.14 9.94
CA PHE A 370 -4.35 -14.28 10.69
C PHE A 370 -4.14 -15.09 11.98
N CYS A 371 -3.48 -16.26 11.91
CA CYS A 371 -3.18 -17.07 13.10
C CYS A 371 -2.33 -16.32 14.14
N ASP A 372 -1.34 -15.55 13.69
CA ASP A 372 -0.49 -14.71 14.53
C ASP A 372 -1.33 -13.68 15.30
N ARG A 373 -2.28 -13.02 14.62
CA ARG A 373 -3.18 -12.04 15.23
C ARG A 373 -4.16 -12.71 16.19
N LEU A 374 -4.78 -13.82 15.80
CA LEU A 374 -5.65 -14.60 16.67
C LEU A 374 -4.96 -14.90 18.01
N TYR A 375 -3.70 -15.32 17.96
CA TYR A 375 -2.92 -15.63 19.15
C TYR A 375 -2.53 -14.37 19.95
N LYS A 376 -1.88 -13.39 19.30
CA LYS A 376 -1.26 -12.24 19.97
C LYS A 376 -2.27 -11.17 20.40
N GLU A 377 -3.29 -10.92 19.60
CA GLU A 377 -4.23 -9.80 19.78
C GLU A 377 -5.56 -10.28 20.39
N TYR A 378 -6.00 -11.48 20.04
CA TYR A 378 -7.30 -12.00 20.47
C TYR A 378 -7.21 -13.11 21.51
N GLY A 379 -6.01 -13.60 21.87
CA GLY A 379 -5.86 -14.73 22.80
C GLY A 379 -6.70 -15.94 22.39
N ILE A 380 -6.75 -16.23 21.09
CA ILE A 380 -7.41 -17.38 20.49
C ILE A 380 -6.35 -18.43 20.18
N HIS A 381 -6.52 -19.62 20.75
CA HIS A 381 -5.52 -20.69 20.73
C HIS A 381 -5.93 -21.85 19.83
N SER A 382 -4.97 -22.74 19.57
CA SER A 382 -5.21 -24.01 18.89
C SER A 382 -6.07 -24.91 19.77
N HIS A 383 -7.21 -25.34 19.24
CA HIS A 383 -8.01 -26.37 19.88
C HIS A 383 -7.34 -27.74 19.82
N THR A 384 -6.54 -28.00 18.79
CA THR A 384 -5.85 -29.28 18.57
C THR A 384 -4.62 -29.45 19.47
N PHE A 385 -3.87 -28.36 19.71
CA PHE A 385 -2.59 -28.40 20.43
C PHE A 385 -2.67 -27.82 21.85
N GLY A 386 -3.86 -27.38 22.27
CA GLY A 386 -4.12 -26.88 23.61
C GLY A 386 -3.79 -25.39 23.84
N PRO A 387 -4.05 -24.90 25.06
CA PRO A 387 -3.83 -23.50 25.45
C PRO A 387 -2.37 -23.06 25.23
N GLY A 388 -2.17 -21.78 24.87
CA GLY A 388 -0.82 -21.24 24.64
C GLY A 388 -0.18 -21.66 23.32
N LYS A 389 -0.85 -22.48 22.50
CA LYS A 389 -0.42 -22.79 21.14
C LYS A 389 -1.22 -21.99 20.13
N MET A 390 -0.53 -21.45 19.13
CA MET A 390 -1.15 -20.74 18.01
C MET A 390 -1.86 -21.75 17.08
N LYS A 391 -2.96 -21.32 16.45
CA LYS A 391 -3.57 -22.08 15.35
C LYS A 391 -2.61 -22.20 14.18
N THR A 392 -2.65 -23.30 13.44
CA THR A 392 -1.76 -23.52 12.30
C THR A 392 -2.55 -23.44 11.00
N PRO A 393 -2.13 -22.61 10.04
CA PRO A 393 -2.76 -22.57 8.72
C PRO A 393 -2.49 -23.87 7.94
N GLN A 394 -3.53 -24.41 7.31
CA GLN A 394 -3.49 -25.62 6.50
C GLN A 394 -3.86 -25.27 5.05
N ASN A 395 -2.86 -25.24 4.16
CA ASN A 395 -3.04 -24.90 2.74
C ASN A 395 -3.80 -23.58 2.52
N GLY A 396 -3.44 -22.52 3.24
CA GLY A 396 -4.10 -21.21 3.19
C GLY A 396 -5.45 -21.16 3.91
N SER A 397 -5.82 -22.19 4.66
CA SER A 397 -7.05 -22.22 5.46
C SER A 397 -6.79 -22.20 6.96
N VAL A 398 -7.67 -21.53 7.70
CA VAL A 398 -7.69 -21.52 9.17
C VAL A 398 -9.06 -21.96 9.65
N PHE A 399 -9.09 -22.77 10.71
CA PHE A 399 -10.34 -23.31 11.25
C PHE A 399 -10.75 -22.60 12.54
N LEU A 400 -11.98 -22.10 12.55
CA LEU A 400 -12.58 -21.43 13.70
C LEU A 400 -13.65 -22.32 14.33
N THR A 401 -13.74 -22.24 15.65
CA THR A 401 -14.83 -22.81 16.46
C THR A 401 -15.92 -21.77 16.67
N LYS A 402 -17.09 -22.18 17.17
CA LYS A 402 -18.16 -21.25 17.57
C LYS A 402 -17.71 -20.22 18.60
N ASN A 403 -16.83 -20.61 19.53
CA ASN A 403 -16.29 -19.70 20.54
C ASN A 403 -15.30 -18.70 19.94
N ASP A 404 -14.50 -19.12 18.95
CA ASP A 404 -13.60 -18.21 18.24
C ASP A 404 -14.41 -17.14 17.51
N LEU A 405 -15.46 -17.54 16.80
CA LEU A 405 -16.30 -16.59 16.06
C LEU A 405 -17.03 -15.61 16.99
N ASP A 406 -17.58 -16.08 18.11
CA ASP A 406 -18.23 -15.23 19.11
C ASP A 406 -17.27 -14.19 19.69
N LYS A 407 -16.04 -14.60 20.01
CA LYS A 407 -15.01 -13.69 20.50
C LYS A 407 -14.63 -12.64 19.45
N LEU A 408 -14.45 -13.04 18.19
CA LEU A 408 -14.15 -12.11 17.10
C LEU A 408 -15.30 -11.12 16.84
N ALA A 409 -16.55 -11.58 16.89
CA ALA A 409 -17.74 -10.75 16.69
C ALA A 409 -17.89 -9.70 17.82
N GLN A 410 -17.58 -10.07 19.06
CA GLN A 410 -17.59 -9.15 20.20
C GLN A 410 -16.44 -8.14 20.14
N CYS A 411 -15.21 -8.60 19.90
CA CYS A 411 -14.05 -7.69 19.80
C CYS A 411 -14.18 -6.69 18.64
N SER A 412 -14.84 -7.09 17.57
CA SER A 412 -15.10 -6.22 16.42
C SER A 412 -16.29 -5.28 16.63
N GLN A 413 -17.05 -5.40 17.74
CA GLN A 413 -18.32 -4.67 17.95
C GLN A 413 -19.37 -4.92 16.85
N LEU A 414 -19.23 -6.01 16.10
CA LEU A 414 -20.28 -6.48 15.18
C LEU A 414 -21.52 -6.94 15.94
N SER A 415 -21.32 -7.39 17.18
CA SER A 415 -22.38 -7.73 18.11
C SER A 415 -22.14 -7.06 19.44
N LYS A 416 -23.22 -6.59 20.08
CA LYS A 416 -23.20 -6.10 21.46
C LYS A 416 -23.69 -7.16 22.44
N GLN A 417 -24.24 -8.27 21.95
CA GLN A 417 -24.82 -9.34 22.75
C GLN A 417 -23.91 -10.58 22.74
N PRO A 418 -23.61 -11.17 23.90
CA PRO A 418 -22.83 -12.40 23.93
C PRO A 418 -23.58 -13.55 23.24
N GLY A 419 -22.86 -14.47 22.60
CA GLY A 419 -23.42 -15.66 21.96
C GLY A 419 -23.90 -15.48 20.52
N VAL A 420 -23.95 -14.26 19.99
CA VAL A 420 -24.41 -14.01 18.61
C VAL A 420 -23.47 -14.65 17.58
N GLY A 421 -22.15 -14.66 17.81
CA GLY A 421 -21.24 -15.38 16.92
C GLY A 421 -21.37 -16.90 17.02
N LYS A 422 -21.75 -17.43 18.20
CA LYS A 422 -22.06 -18.87 18.33
C LYS A 422 -23.31 -19.23 17.54
N PHE A 423 -24.36 -18.41 17.67
CA PHE A 423 -25.60 -18.61 16.93
C PHE A 423 -25.39 -18.53 15.41
N ALA A 424 -24.56 -17.59 14.95
CA ALA A 424 -24.19 -17.50 13.53
C ALA A 424 -23.45 -18.76 13.05
N PHE A 425 -22.50 -19.26 13.84
CA PHE A 425 -21.82 -20.53 13.55
C PHE A 425 -22.81 -21.68 13.43
N GLU A 426 -23.72 -21.83 14.42
CA GLU A 426 -24.71 -22.91 14.47
C GLU A 426 -25.70 -22.82 13.32
N THR A 427 -26.11 -21.61 12.93
CA THR A 427 -26.97 -21.36 11.76
C THR A 427 -26.30 -21.88 10.49
N LEU A 428 -25.03 -21.54 10.25
CA LEU A 428 -24.27 -22.01 9.10
C LEU A 428 -24.03 -23.52 9.15
N ALA A 429 -23.74 -24.08 10.33
CA ALA A 429 -23.55 -25.51 10.52
C ALA A 429 -24.83 -26.31 10.23
N LYS A 430 -25.98 -25.83 10.70
CA LYS A 430 -27.29 -26.40 10.44
C LYS A 430 -27.64 -26.35 8.97
N SER A 431 -27.49 -25.19 8.32
CA SER A 431 -27.73 -25.06 6.88
C SER A 431 -26.82 -25.98 6.05
N PHE A 432 -25.56 -26.16 6.45
CA PHE A 432 -24.65 -27.12 5.82
C PHE A 432 -25.12 -28.58 5.98
N ALA A 433 -25.68 -28.94 7.14
CA ALA A 433 -26.21 -30.28 7.38
C ALA A 433 -27.51 -30.55 6.60
N GLU A 434 -28.40 -29.55 6.50
CA GLU A 434 -29.70 -29.66 5.82
C GLU A 434 -29.57 -29.65 4.29
N ASN A 435 -28.57 -28.96 3.74
CA ASN A 435 -28.33 -28.90 2.29
C ASN A 435 -27.62 -30.15 1.73
N LYS A 436 -27.41 -31.20 2.53
CA LYS A 436 -27.06 -32.52 2.01
C LYS A 436 -28.32 -33.25 1.55
N GLN A 437 -28.41 -33.55 0.25
CA GLN A 437 -29.18 -34.70 -0.20
C GLN A 437 -28.69 -35.94 0.58
N PRO A 438 -29.60 -36.82 1.04
CA PRO A 438 -29.19 -38.05 1.70
C PRO A 438 -28.31 -38.86 0.73
N ALA A 439 -27.22 -39.43 1.25
CA ALA A 439 -26.40 -40.36 0.50
C ALA A 439 -27.28 -41.50 -0.05
N PRO A 440 -27.04 -41.99 -1.29
CA PRO A 440 -27.74 -43.17 -1.77
C PRO A 440 -27.51 -44.31 -0.77
N ALA A 441 -28.61 -44.93 -0.34
CA ALA A 441 -28.60 -46.05 0.59
C ALA A 441 -27.59 -47.09 0.09
N GLN A 442 -26.64 -47.46 0.96
CA GLN A 442 -25.86 -48.68 0.72
C GLN A 442 -26.84 -49.84 0.75
N ASP A 443 -27.09 -50.38 -0.43
CA ASP A 443 -27.85 -51.60 -0.63
C ASP A 443 -27.12 -52.74 0.06
N LYS A 444 -27.62 -53.15 1.23
CA LYS A 444 -27.22 -54.39 1.88
C LYS A 444 -27.90 -55.53 1.13
N SER A 445 -27.35 -55.93 -0.01
CA SER A 445 -27.72 -57.18 -0.66
C SER A 445 -26.48 -57.96 -1.12
N VAL A 446 -26.25 -59.03 -0.34
CA VAL A 446 -25.67 -60.32 -0.74
C VAL A 446 -24.20 -60.37 -1.14
N SER A 447 -23.34 -60.73 -0.18
CA SER A 447 -22.27 -61.70 -0.42
C SER A 447 -22.31 -62.81 0.64
N HIS A 448 -23.07 -63.86 0.34
CA HIS A 448 -22.89 -65.15 0.99
C HIS A 448 -21.54 -65.74 0.52
N SER A 449 -20.52 -65.64 1.37
CA SER A 449 -19.34 -66.50 1.25
C SER A 449 -19.65 -67.86 1.86
N SER A 450 -20.10 -68.81 1.04
CA SER A 450 -20.04 -70.22 1.38
C SER A 450 -18.59 -70.67 1.24
N GLY A 451 -17.90 -70.77 2.37
CA GLY A 451 -16.63 -71.47 2.46
C GLY A 451 -16.85 -72.96 2.21
N MET A 452 -16.13 -73.51 1.23
CA MET A 452 -15.88 -74.95 1.15
C MET A 452 -14.38 -75.19 1.35
N ARG A 453 -14.10 -75.95 2.40
CA ARG A 453 -12.81 -76.46 2.85
C ARG A 453 -12.38 -77.68 2.02
N SER A 454 -11.06 -77.79 1.82
CA SER A 454 -10.25 -79.02 1.74
C SER A 454 -10.42 -79.86 0.45
N ASN A 455 -9.43 -80.56 -0.11
CA ASN A 455 -8.25 -81.21 0.47
C ASN A 455 -7.26 -81.59 -0.66
N ARG A 456 -5.98 -81.73 -0.28
CA ARG A 456 -4.81 -82.28 -1.00
C ARG A 456 -4.05 -81.38 -1.98
#